data_AF-A0A838ITD9-F1
#
_entry.id   AF-A0A838ITD9-F1
#
_cell.length_a   1.000
_cell.length_b   1.000
_cell.length_c   1.000
_cell.angle_alpha   90.00
_cell.angle_beta   90.00
_cell.angle_gamma   90.00
#
_symmetry.space_group_name_H-M   'P 1'
#
loop_
_entity.id
_entity.type
_entity.pdbx_description
1 polymer ?
#
loop_
_entity_poly.entity_id
_entity_poly.type
_entity_poly.pdbx_seq_one_letter_code
_entity_poly.pdbx_strand_id
1 'polypeptide(L)'
;MTNAARYITGTEQAKMIRTSLREAFPATTFTVRQSRGSAITVAWADGPTVKQVDALVQRFAGGGFEASLDLGYSVQSYVKGEPVLFGQHFIFANRRLSLAFASRYLARASAYYGFNADAFALRGDGERGYRIDASDTRLVGWDAIALVARKVDAYSHEAAKDSPTARQTGTHAEVPSYIQRGE
;
A
#
# COMPACT_ATOMS: atom_id res chain seq x y z
N MET A 1 35.18 -6.08 -14.20
CA MET A 1 34.66 -4.76 -14.60
C MET A 1 33.35 -4.55 -13.86
N THR A 2 33.29 -3.62 -12.92
CA THR A 2 32.04 -3.24 -12.26
C THR A 2 31.19 -2.48 -13.28
N ASN A 3 30.06 -3.05 -13.71
CA ASN A 3 29.09 -2.30 -14.51
C ASN A 3 28.62 -1.10 -13.69
N ALA A 4 28.76 0.11 -14.23
CA ALA A 4 28.20 1.31 -13.62
C ALA A 4 26.68 1.15 -13.50
N ALA A 5 26.11 1.56 -12.35
CA ALA A 5 24.69 1.39 -12.10
C ALA A 5 23.84 2.13 -13.15
N ARG A 6 22.88 1.43 -13.75
CA ARG A 6 21.98 2.02 -14.76
C ARG A 6 20.98 2.95 -14.08
N TYR A 7 20.85 4.19 -14.58
CA TYR A 7 19.83 5.11 -14.08
C TYR A 7 18.44 4.76 -14.64
N ILE A 8 17.45 4.66 -13.76
CA ILE A 8 16.03 4.41 -14.09
C ILE A 8 15.28 5.72 -13.97
N THR A 9 14.71 6.20 -15.07
CA THR A 9 13.87 7.39 -15.04
C THR A 9 12.60 7.14 -14.24
N GLY A 10 12.00 8.21 -13.68
CA GLY A 10 10.73 8.05 -12.97
C GLY A 10 9.59 7.49 -13.84
N THR A 11 9.64 7.72 -15.16
CA THR A 11 8.71 7.11 -16.12
C THR A 11 8.88 5.60 -16.21
N GLU A 12 10.12 5.10 -16.32
CA GLU A 12 10.43 3.67 -16.32
C GLU A 12 10.09 3.03 -14.97
N GLN A 13 10.45 3.68 -13.87
CA GLN A 13 10.14 3.25 -12.51
C GLN A 13 8.62 3.12 -12.31
N ALA A 14 7.83 4.10 -12.75
CA ALA A 14 6.38 4.04 -12.72
C ALA A 14 5.81 2.90 -13.59
N LYS A 15 6.44 2.57 -14.73
CA LYS A 15 6.07 1.39 -15.54
C LYS A 15 6.32 0.11 -14.75
N MET A 16 7.49 -0.02 -14.11
CA MET A 16 7.83 -1.19 -13.29
C MET A 16 6.85 -1.38 -12.13
N ILE A 17 6.51 -0.29 -11.43
CA ILE A 17 5.52 -0.28 -10.35
C ILE A 17 4.15 -0.75 -10.88
N ARG A 18 3.68 -0.22 -12.02
CA ARG A 18 2.40 -0.64 -12.62
C ARG A 18 2.38 -2.13 -12.98
N THR A 19 3.47 -2.66 -13.50
CA THR A 19 3.58 -4.09 -13.81
C THR A 19 3.47 -4.95 -12.55
N SER A 20 4.28 -4.66 -11.52
CA SER A 20 4.22 -5.43 -10.27
C SER A 20 2.86 -5.33 -9.57
N LEU A 21 2.21 -4.16 -9.57
CA LEU A 21 0.88 -4.00 -8.99
C LEU A 21 -0.19 -4.82 -9.73
N ARG A 22 -0.13 -4.87 -11.06
CA ARG A 22 -1.06 -5.65 -11.88
C ARG A 22 -0.91 -7.15 -11.63
N GLU A 23 0.32 -7.63 -11.48
CA GLU A 23 0.62 -9.02 -11.18
C GLU A 23 0.11 -9.41 -9.79
N ALA A 24 0.35 -8.56 -8.78
CA ALA A 24 -0.05 -8.86 -7.40
C ALA A 24 -1.55 -8.66 -7.12
N PHE A 25 -2.19 -7.68 -7.77
CA PHE A 25 -3.56 -7.26 -7.48
C PHE A 25 -4.37 -7.07 -8.78
N PRO A 26 -4.61 -8.14 -9.56
CA PRO A 26 -5.21 -8.03 -10.90
C PRO A 26 -6.64 -7.47 -10.90
N ALA A 27 -7.37 -7.59 -9.78
CA ALA A 27 -8.72 -7.07 -9.63
C ALA A 27 -8.78 -5.58 -9.22
N THR A 28 -7.63 -4.93 -8.99
CA THR A 28 -7.57 -3.53 -8.55
C THR A 28 -6.95 -2.63 -9.60
N THR A 29 -7.63 -1.53 -9.91
CA THR A 29 -7.11 -0.52 -10.84
C THR A 29 -6.30 0.52 -10.08
N PHE A 30 -5.01 0.62 -10.41
CA PHE A 30 -4.10 1.60 -9.82
C PHE A 30 -3.83 2.78 -10.75
N THR A 31 -3.77 3.97 -10.17
CA THR A 31 -3.19 5.17 -10.76
C THR A 31 -1.78 5.35 -10.22
N VAL A 32 -0.77 5.36 -11.10
CA VAL A 32 0.64 5.58 -10.71
C VAL A 32 1.14 6.82 -11.42
N ARG A 33 1.40 7.89 -10.66
CA ARG A 33 1.79 9.20 -11.18
C ARG A 33 3.04 9.69 -10.48
N GLN A 34 3.94 10.30 -11.23
CA GLN A 34 5.00 11.11 -10.65
C GLN A 34 4.38 12.39 -10.07
N SER A 35 4.82 12.79 -8.89
CA SER A 35 4.52 14.09 -8.32
C SER A 35 5.68 15.05 -8.54
N ARG A 36 5.49 16.34 -8.20
CA ARG A 36 6.59 17.30 -8.21
C ARG A 36 7.69 16.82 -7.26
N GLY A 37 8.96 16.99 -7.66
CA GLY A 37 10.11 16.51 -6.89
C GLY A 37 10.52 15.08 -7.24
N SER A 38 11.02 14.35 -6.25
CA SER A 38 11.55 12.98 -6.39
C SER A 38 10.59 11.95 -5.80
N ALA A 39 9.33 11.94 -6.26
CA ALA A 39 8.28 11.11 -5.68
C ALA A 39 7.30 10.54 -6.71
N ILE A 40 6.83 9.31 -6.44
CA ILE A 40 5.74 8.65 -7.15
C ILE A 40 4.57 8.42 -6.19
N THR A 41 3.37 8.78 -6.62
CA THR A 41 2.13 8.47 -5.92
C THR A 41 1.40 7.32 -6.60
N VAL A 42 1.10 6.28 -5.82
CA VAL A 42 0.25 5.15 -6.17
C VAL A 42 -1.10 5.34 -5.51
N ALA A 43 -2.16 5.50 -6.28
CA ALA A 43 -3.51 5.73 -5.77
C ALA A 43 -4.51 4.70 -6.32
N TRP A 44 -5.43 4.25 -5.47
CA TRP A 44 -6.51 3.33 -5.84
C TRP A 44 -7.71 3.50 -4.90
N ALA A 45 -8.84 2.89 -5.30
CA ALA A 45 -10.04 2.79 -4.49
C ALA A 45 -10.22 1.35 -3.98
N ASP A 46 -10.67 1.21 -2.75
CA ASP A 46 -10.98 -0.07 -2.11
C ASP A 46 -9.80 -1.07 -2.20
N GLY A 47 -10.03 -2.34 -2.55
CA GLY A 47 -8.96 -3.28 -2.89
C GLY A 47 -7.99 -3.60 -1.75
N PRO A 48 -6.68 -3.81 -2.03
CA PRO A 48 -5.68 -4.15 -1.02
C PRO A 48 -5.40 -3.00 -0.05
N THR A 49 -4.82 -3.32 1.10
CA THR A 49 -4.41 -2.32 2.09
C THR A 49 -3.25 -1.47 1.63
N VAL A 50 -3.11 -0.29 2.25
CA VAL A 50 -1.92 0.54 2.06
C VAL A 50 -0.65 -0.25 2.40
N LYS A 51 -0.68 -1.00 3.50
CA LYS A 51 0.44 -1.84 3.94
C LYS A 51 0.83 -2.92 2.92
N GLN A 52 -0.16 -3.60 2.31
CA GLN A 52 0.08 -4.59 1.25
C GLN A 52 0.73 -3.96 0.02
N VAL A 53 0.23 -2.79 -0.38
CA VAL A 53 0.78 -2.06 -1.53
C VAL A 53 2.18 -1.53 -1.23
N ASP A 54 2.40 -0.92 -0.07
CA ASP A 54 3.72 -0.42 0.37
C ASP A 54 4.76 -1.52 0.40
N ALA A 55 4.45 -2.68 0.99
CA ALA A 55 5.38 -3.82 1.03
C ALA A 55 5.85 -4.22 -0.38
N LEU A 56 5.01 -4.04 -1.40
CA LEU A 56 5.36 -4.33 -2.79
C LEU A 56 6.11 -3.18 -3.48
N VAL A 57 5.70 -1.93 -3.26
CA VAL A 57 6.20 -0.79 -4.05
C VAL A 57 7.43 -0.12 -3.46
N GLN A 58 7.66 -0.21 -2.14
CA GLN A 58 8.80 0.44 -1.49
C GLN A 58 10.15 -0.11 -1.97
N ARG A 59 10.20 -1.31 -2.55
CA ARG A 59 11.40 -1.86 -3.20
C ARG A 59 11.87 -1.07 -4.43
N PHE A 60 11.02 -0.20 -4.96
CA PHE A 60 11.37 0.69 -6.05
C PHE A 60 11.83 2.07 -5.55
N ALA A 61 11.85 2.35 -4.25
CA ALA A 61 12.31 3.63 -3.72
C ALA A 61 13.80 3.82 -4.01
N GLY A 62 14.15 4.93 -4.66
CA GLY A 62 15.53 5.24 -5.05
C GLY A 62 16.37 5.89 -3.95
N GLY A 63 15.79 6.13 -2.78
CA GLY A 63 16.43 6.92 -1.75
C GLY A 63 15.55 7.14 -0.53
N GLY A 64 15.97 8.06 0.32
CA GLY A 64 15.23 8.48 1.50
C GLY A 64 15.73 9.81 2.03
N PHE A 65 15.21 10.19 3.19
CA PHE A 65 15.62 11.39 3.90
C PHE A 65 15.71 11.08 5.37
N GLU A 66 16.86 11.39 5.98
CA GLU A 66 17.06 11.27 7.42
C GLU A 66 16.97 12.63 8.09
N ALA A 67 15.86 12.84 8.79
CA ALA A 67 15.49 14.16 9.30
C ALA A 67 16.43 14.65 10.41
N SER A 68 17.02 13.75 11.20
CA SER A 68 17.96 14.14 12.26
C SER A 68 19.27 14.72 11.71
N LEU A 69 19.62 14.39 10.47
CA LEU A 69 20.85 14.82 9.80
C LEU A 69 20.59 15.82 8.66
N ASP A 70 19.32 16.16 8.40
CA ASP A 70 18.90 16.93 7.22
C ASP A 70 19.50 16.38 5.91
N LEU A 71 19.54 15.04 5.80
CA LEU A 71 20.30 14.35 4.76
C LEU A 71 19.38 13.54 3.83
N GLY A 72 19.32 13.95 2.56
CA GLY A 72 18.81 13.11 1.49
C GLY A 72 19.86 12.11 1.01
N TYR A 73 19.47 10.86 0.81
CA TYR A 73 20.36 9.81 0.30
C TYR A 73 19.72 9.03 -0.85
N SER A 74 20.56 8.43 -1.70
CA SER A 74 20.15 7.53 -2.77
C SER A 74 20.53 6.09 -2.42
N VAL A 75 19.76 5.14 -2.94
CA VAL A 75 19.96 3.70 -2.73
C VAL A 75 20.21 3.05 -4.08
N GLN A 76 21.32 2.31 -4.19
CA GLN A 76 21.52 1.40 -5.31
C GLN A 76 20.67 0.15 -5.11
N SER A 77 19.93 -0.23 -6.15
CA SER A 77 19.10 -1.43 -6.19
C SER A 77 19.59 -2.38 -7.28
N TYR A 78 19.01 -3.58 -7.35
CA TYR A 78 19.30 -4.54 -8.41
C TYR A 78 18.02 -4.91 -9.14
N VAL A 79 18.08 -4.90 -10.47
CA VAL A 79 16.96 -5.33 -11.33
C VAL A 79 17.51 -6.37 -12.29
N LYS A 80 17.03 -7.61 -12.17
CA LYS A 80 17.51 -8.74 -12.97
C LYS A 80 19.03 -8.95 -12.87
N GLY A 81 19.59 -8.74 -11.67
CA GLY A 81 21.02 -8.88 -11.40
C GLY A 81 21.89 -7.68 -11.78
N GLU A 82 21.35 -6.68 -12.49
CA GLU A 82 22.11 -5.48 -12.85
C GLU A 82 21.93 -4.37 -11.80
N PRO A 83 23.00 -3.67 -11.40
CA PRO A 83 22.90 -2.54 -10.48
C PRO A 83 22.14 -1.38 -11.16
N VAL A 84 21.23 -0.77 -10.42
CA VAL A 84 20.41 0.37 -10.89
C VAL A 84 20.29 1.46 -9.83
N LEU A 85 20.06 2.68 -10.28
CA LEU A 85 19.66 3.83 -9.45
C LEU A 85 18.29 4.30 -9.88
N PHE A 86 17.32 4.28 -8.97
CA PHE A 86 15.98 4.79 -9.26
C PHE A 86 15.92 6.31 -9.10
N GLY A 87 15.41 6.99 -10.12
CA GLY A 87 15.35 8.45 -10.15
C GLY A 87 14.30 9.09 -9.23
N GLN A 88 13.36 8.32 -8.68
CA GLN A 88 12.40 8.80 -7.67
C GLN A 88 12.70 8.15 -6.33
N HIS A 89 12.93 8.97 -5.31
CA HIS A 89 13.37 8.53 -4.00
C HIS A 89 12.18 8.06 -3.16
N PHE A 90 11.02 8.73 -3.27
CA PHE A 90 9.86 8.44 -2.44
C PHE A 90 8.74 7.78 -3.24
N ILE A 91 8.03 6.86 -2.60
CA ILE A 91 6.82 6.26 -3.13
C ILE A 91 5.73 6.35 -2.06
N PHE A 92 4.60 6.94 -2.42
CA PHE A 92 3.47 7.13 -1.50
C PHE A 92 2.25 6.33 -1.98
N ALA A 93 1.74 5.48 -1.11
CA ALA A 93 0.56 4.67 -1.36
C ALA A 93 -0.68 5.32 -0.74
N ASN A 94 -1.68 5.65 -1.57
CA ASN A 94 -2.88 6.39 -1.20
C ASN A 94 -4.14 5.58 -1.55
N ARG A 95 -4.77 5.00 -0.54
CA ARG A 95 -6.03 4.27 -0.68
C ARG A 95 -7.21 5.15 -0.29
N ARG A 96 -8.26 5.14 -1.11
CA ARG A 96 -9.58 5.72 -0.76
C ARG A 96 -10.59 4.60 -0.57
N LEU A 97 -11.45 4.71 0.44
CA LEU A 97 -12.56 3.76 0.61
C LEU A 97 -13.84 4.35 0.03
N SER A 98 -14.57 3.56 -0.77
CA SER A 98 -15.94 3.89 -1.16
C SER A 98 -16.90 3.71 0.01
N LEU A 99 -18.05 4.39 -0.02
CA LEU A 99 -19.08 4.24 1.02
C LEU A 99 -19.52 2.79 1.14
N ALA A 100 -19.85 2.16 0.01
CA ALA A 100 -20.31 0.77 -0.02
C ALA A 100 -19.28 -0.20 0.57
N PHE A 101 -18.00 -0.01 0.22
CA PHE A 101 -16.94 -0.82 0.77
C PHE A 101 -16.77 -0.57 2.27
N ALA A 102 -16.70 0.68 2.71
CA ALA A 102 -16.55 1.05 4.12
C ALA A 102 -17.71 0.52 4.99
N SER A 103 -18.96 0.60 4.51
CA SER A 103 -20.14 0.05 5.20
C SER A 103 -20.05 -1.46 5.35
N ARG A 104 -19.79 -2.18 4.25
CA ARG A 104 -19.62 -3.65 4.29
C ARG A 104 -18.48 -4.05 5.20
N TYR A 105 -17.40 -3.28 5.17
CA TYR A 105 -16.22 -3.50 5.96
C TYR A 105 -16.53 -3.36 7.46
N LEU A 106 -17.15 -2.25 7.87
CA LEU A 106 -17.56 -2.00 9.25
C LEU A 106 -18.48 -3.10 9.77
N ALA A 107 -19.49 -3.49 8.98
CA ALA A 107 -20.42 -4.57 9.34
C ALA A 107 -19.69 -5.90 9.59
N ARG A 108 -18.75 -6.28 8.71
CA ARG A 108 -18.00 -7.54 8.86
C ARG A 108 -17.03 -7.50 10.04
N ALA A 109 -16.35 -6.38 10.26
CA ALA A 109 -15.49 -6.21 11.42
C ALA A 109 -16.30 -6.27 12.74
N SER A 110 -17.45 -5.61 12.79
CA SER A 110 -18.37 -5.64 13.93
C SER A 110 -18.79 -7.08 14.25
N ALA A 111 -19.23 -7.84 13.24
CA ALA A 111 -19.63 -9.23 13.41
C ALA A 111 -18.47 -10.15 13.86
N TYR A 112 -17.28 -9.99 13.28
CA TYR A 112 -16.13 -10.83 13.60
C TYR A 112 -15.57 -10.56 15.00
N TYR A 113 -15.53 -9.30 15.41
CA TYR A 113 -14.89 -8.86 16.65
C TYR A 113 -15.86 -8.56 17.80
N GLY A 114 -17.18 -8.62 17.56
CA GLY A 114 -18.21 -8.49 18.59
C GLY A 114 -18.41 -7.07 19.12
N PHE A 115 -18.19 -6.01 18.32
CA PHE A 115 -18.44 -4.62 18.74
C PHE A 115 -19.67 -4.02 18.07
N ASN A 116 -20.31 -3.03 18.71
CA ASN A 116 -21.46 -2.33 18.13
C ASN A 116 -21.02 -1.39 16.99
N ALA A 117 -21.52 -1.63 15.77
CA ALA A 117 -21.22 -0.80 14.60
C ALA A 117 -21.77 0.63 14.71
N ASP A 118 -22.87 0.85 15.46
CA ASP A 118 -23.51 2.16 15.63
C ASP A 118 -22.66 3.13 16.48
N ALA A 119 -21.64 2.59 17.19
CA ALA A 119 -20.62 3.39 17.86
C ALA A 119 -19.64 4.07 16.87
N PHE A 120 -19.80 3.81 15.57
CA PHE A 120 -18.96 4.35 14.50
C PHE A 120 -19.79 5.06 13.44
N ALA A 121 -19.19 6.09 12.84
CA ALA A 121 -19.76 6.84 11.75
C ALA A 121 -18.81 6.80 10.55
N LEU A 122 -19.38 6.62 9.36
CA LEU A 122 -18.64 6.80 8.11
C LEU A 122 -18.61 8.31 7.79
N ARG A 123 -17.42 8.90 7.81
CA ARG A 123 -17.21 10.31 7.51
C ARG A 123 -16.38 10.46 6.24
N GLY A 124 -16.61 11.53 5.49
CA GLY A 124 -15.89 11.80 4.26
C GLY A 124 -16.83 12.21 3.15
N ASP A 125 -16.28 12.30 1.95
CA ASP A 125 -17.00 12.64 0.74
C ASP A 125 -16.62 11.64 -0.37
N GLY A 126 -17.38 11.62 -1.46
CA GLY A 126 -17.10 10.74 -2.59
C GLY A 126 -15.78 11.02 -3.29
N GLU A 127 -15.15 12.18 -3.04
CA GLU A 127 -13.95 12.63 -3.73
C GLU A 127 -12.67 12.13 -3.03
N ARG A 128 -12.58 12.35 -1.72
CA ARG A 128 -11.47 11.97 -0.83
C ARG A 128 -11.65 10.57 -0.25
N GLY A 129 -12.85 10.00 -0.37
CA GLY A 129 -13.23 8.71 0.18
C GLY A 129 -13.74 8.82 1.61
N TYR A 130 -14.20 7.69 2.13
CA TYR A 130 -14.76 7.56 3.46
C TYR A 130 -13.73 7.03 4.45
N ARG A 131 -13.82 7.48 5.68
CA ARG A 131 -13.11 6.98 6.86
C ARG A 131 -14.10 6.53 7.91
N ILE A 132 -13.70 5.55 8.70
CA ILE A 132 -14.51 5.05 9.82
C ILE A 132 -14.03 5.79 11.07
N ASP A 133 -14.88 6.67 11.60
CA ASP A 133 -14.61 7.44 12.82
C ASP A 133 -15.52 6.95 13.95
N ALA A 134 -15.14 7.22 15.22
CA ALA A 134 -16.08 7.09 16.32
C ALA A 134 -17.27 8.06 16.15
N SER A 135 -18.49 7.62 16.45
CA SER A 135 -19.68 8.47 16.41
C SER A 135 -19.66 9.51 17.54
N ASP A 136 -19.13 9.14 18.72
CA ASP A 136 -18.83 10.03 19.84
C ASP A 136 -17.43 9.72 20.42
N THR A 137 -16.53 10.71 20.36
CA THR A 137 -15.15 10.58 20.86
C THR A 137 -15.06 10.48 22.38
N ARG A 138 -16.15 10.75 23.12
CA ARG A 138 -16.21 10.63 24.59
C ARG A 138 -16.43 9.21 25.08
N LEU A 139 -16.92 8.30 24.23
CA LEU A 139 -17.36 6.96 24.63
C LEU A 139 -16.35 5.84 24.36
N VAL A 140 -15.29 6.09 23.59
CA VAL A 140 -14.50 4.98 23.00
C VAL A 140 -12.98 5.07 23.15
N GLY A 141 -12.43 6.21 23.59
CA GLY A 141 -10.98 6.38 23.78
C GLY A 141 -10.17 6.17 22.49
N TRP A 142 -8.86 6.48 22.52
CA TRP A 142 -7.96 6.24 21.39
C TRP A 142 -7.85 4.75 21.03
N ASP A 143 -8.06 3.88 22.01
CA ASP A 143 -7.91 2.44 21.86
C ASP A 143 -8.97 1.84 20.93
N ALA A 144 -10.23 2.26 20.97
CA ALA A 144 -11.25 1.69 20.08
C ALA A 144 -11.08 2.15 18.62
N ILE A 145 -10.66 3.39 18.38
CA ILE A 145 -10.32 3.88 17.04
C ILE A 145 -9.11 3.12 16.49
N ALA A 146 -8.07 2.96 17.31
CA ALA A 146 -6.89 2.19 16.93
C ALA A 146 -7.20 0.70 16.75
N LEU A 147 -8.13 0.14 17.53
CA LEU A 147 -8.58 -1.24 17.45
C LEU A 147 -9.37 -1.46 16.17
N VAL A 148 -10.32 -0.59 15.83
CA VAL A 148 -11.06 -0.69 14.56
C VAL A 148 -10.13 -0.44 13.39
N ALA A 149 -9.27 0.56 13.39
CA ALA A 149 -8.29 0.76 12.31
C ALA A 149 -7.36 -0.46 12.13
N ARG A 150 -6.85 -1.05 13.21
CA ARG A 150 -6.02 -2.27 13.17
C ARG A 150 -6.80 -3.48 12.67
N LYS A 151 -8.04 -3.65 13.14
CA LYS A 151 -8.96 -4.73 12.70
C LYS A 151 -9.43 -4.51 11.27
N VAL A 152 -9.48 -3.25 10.83
CA VAL A 152 -9.82 -2.82 9.48
C VAL A 152 -8.68 -3.06 8.48
N ASP A 153 -7.45 -3.00 8.96
CA ASP A 153 -6.29 -3.35 8.17
C ASP A 153 -6.05 -4.89 8.18
N ALA A 154 -6.31 -5.56 9.30
CA ALA A 154 -6.12 -7.01 9.45
C ALA A 154 -7.09 -7.86 8.62
N TYR A 155 -8.39 -7.55 8.62
CA TYR A 155 -9.36 -8.35 7.84
C TYR A 155 -9.25 -8.09 6.33
N SER A 156 -8.79 -6.91 5.88
CA SER A 156 -8.43 -6.71 4.47
C SER A 156 -7.17 -7.47 4.04
N HIS A 157 -6.27 -7.79 4.99
CA HIS A 157 -5.17 -8.73 4.79
C HIS A 157 -5.63 -10.19 4.65
N GLU A 158 -6.66 -10.63 5.39
CA GLU A 158 -7.18 -12.01 5.35
C GLU A 158 -8.17 -12.25 4.20
N ALA A 159 -9.07 -11.31 3.91
CA ALA A 159 -10.02 -11.44 2.80
C ALA A 159 -9.33 -11.49 1.42
N ALA A 160 -8.11 -10.95 1.30
CA ALA A 160 -7.28 -11.13 0.12
C ALA A 160 -6.83 -12.59 -0.07
N LYS A 161 -6.70 -13.37 1.01
CA LYS A 161 -6.42 -14.81 0.97
C LYS A 161 -7.66 -15.65 0.62
N ASP A 162 -8.85 -15.12 0.87
CA ASP A 162 -10.15 -15.78 0.60
C ASP A 162 -10.79 -15.36 -0.74
N SER A 163 -10.13 -14.52 -1.52
CA SER A 163 -10.58 -14.15 -2.85
C SER A 163 -10.71 -15.41 -3.73
N PRO A 164 -11.73 -15.55 -4.60
CA PRO A 164 -11.90 -16.74 -5.45
C PRO A 164 -10.65 -17.10 -6.27
N THR A 165 -9.83 -16.09 -6.58
CA THR A 165 -8.54 -16.23 -7.25
C THR A 165 -7.48 -16.93 -6.38
N ALA A 166 -7.51 -16.77 -5.06
CA ALA A 166 -6.57 -17.39 -4.13
C ALA A 166 -6.83 -18.90 -3.95
N ARG A 167 -8.05 -19.39 -4.21
CA ARG A 167 -8.35 -20.83 -4.21
C ARG A 167 -7.79 -21.57 -5.44
N GLN A 168 -7.35 -20.87 -6.48
CA GLN A 168 -6.71 -21.50 -7.66
C GLN A 168 -5.19 -21.49 -7.61
N THR A 169 -4.58 -20.75 -6.70
CA THR A 169 -3.13 -20.79 -6.45
C THR A 169 -2.89 -21.36 -5.06
N GLY A 170 -3.11 -22.67 -4.92
CA GLY A 170 -2.48 -23.48 -3.89
C GLY A 170 -0.99 -23.56 -4.15
N THR A 171 -0.31 -22.44 -4.00
CA THR A 171 1.14 -22.31 -4.01
C THR A 171 1.41 -21.11 -3.14
N HIS A 172 2.19 -21.33 -2.08
CA HIS A 172 2.97 -20.25 -1.46
C HIS A 172 3.43 -19.34 -2.60
N ALA A 173 3.03 -18.06 -2.58
CA ALA A 173 3.68 -17.09 -3.44
C ALA A 173 5.13 -17.04 -2.95
N GLU A 174 5.98 -17.89 -3.54
CA GLU A 174 7.41 -17.67 -3.55
C GLU A 174 7.59 -16.23 -3.99
N VAL A 175 8.20 -15.46 -3.09
CA VAL A 175 8.71 -14.14 -3.40
C VAL A 175 9.53 -14.30 -4.69
N PRO A 176 9.19 -13.62 -5.80
CA PRO A 176 9.97 -13.73 -7.01
C PRO A 176 11.43 -13.40 -6.69
N SER A 177 12.31 -14.38 -6.90
CA SER A 177 13.67 -14.49 -6.35
C SER A 177 14.69 -13.47 -6.88
N TYR A 178 14.26 -12.35 -7.46
CA TYR A 178 15.10 -11.55 -8.35
C TYR A 178 15.47 -10.14 -7.90
N ILE A 179 15.12 -9.73 -6.67
CA ILE A 179 15.64 -8.49 -6.08
C ILE A 179 16.06 -8.78 -4.64
N GLN A 180 17.34 -9.10 -4.47
CA GLN A 180 17.96 -9.12 -3.14
C GLN A 180 18.48 -7.72 -2.82
N ARG A 181 18.23 -7.26 -1.58
CA ARG A 181 18.88 -6.07 -1.03
C ARG A 181 20.34 -6.46 -0.76
N GLY A 182 21.27 -5.81 -1.43
CA GLY A 182 22.68 -5.87 -1.04
C GLY A 182 22.85 -5.09 0.26
N GLU A 183 23.54 -5.71 1.21
CA GLU A 183 24.03 -5.08 2.44
C GLU A 183 25.04 -3.96 2.15
#